data_AF-D7MJ82-F1
#
_entry.id   AF-D7MJ82-F1
#
_cell.length_a   1.000
_cell.length_b   1.000
_cell.length_c   1.000
_cell.angle_alpha   90.00
_cell.angle_beta   90.00
_cell.angle_gamma   90.00
#
_symmetry.space_group_name_H-M   'P 1'
#
loop_
_entity.id
_entity.type
_entity.pdbx_description
1 polymer ?
#
loop_
_entity_poly.entity_id
_entity_poly.type
_entity_poly.pdbx_seq_one_letter_code
_entity_poly.pdbx_strand_id
1 'polypeptide(L)'
;MKCFDAGNATALYVEGLRRLVKYGPSIESLELLHRAERPIVYAAFAYGIFAICAGRYEEGRTAMHILALNISWLDEMVEIGEAVMAQIADLEPPLSGTCNSIKHLNVEA
;
A
#
# COMPACT_ATOMS: atom_id res chain seq x y z
N MET A 1 -0.11 -5.73 -20.71
CA MET A 1 0.07 -4.35 -21.19
C MET A 1 -1.23 -3.67 -21.61
N LYS A 2 -2.05 -4.25 -22.52
CA LYS A 2 -3.30 -3.61 -23.03
C LYS A 2 -4.25 -2.99 -21.98
N CYS A 3 -4.42 -3.59 -20.80
CA CYS A 3 -5.31 -3.05 -19.75
C CYS A 3 -4.71 -1.89 -18.95
N PHE A 4 -3.38 -1.87 -18.78
CA PHE A 4 -2.67 -0.78 -18.10
C PHE A 4 -2.70 0.49 -18.94
N ASP A 5 -2.47 0.33 -20.25
CA ASP A 5 -2.54 1.42 -21.22
C ASP A 5 -3.96 1.99 -21.37
N ALA A 6 -4.98 1.16 -21.08
CA ALA A 6 -6.38 1.57 -21.05
C ALA A 6 -6.82 2.24 -19.72
N GLY A 7 -5.91 2.41 -18.76
CA GLY A 7 -6.22 3.04 -17.47
C GLY A 7 -7.15 2.21 -16.58
N ASN A 8 -7.17 0.89 -16.72
CA ASN A 8 -7.96 0.01 -15.88
C ASN A 8 -7.54 0.16 -14.40
N ALA A 9 -8.49 0.48 -13.52
CA ALA A 9 -8.21 0.76 -12.12
C ALA A 9 -7.51 -0.39 -11.40
N THR A 10 -7.91 -1.64 -11.65
CA THR A 10 -7.28 -2.81 -11.03
C THR A 10 -5.83 -2.95 -11.50
N ALA A 11 -5.56 -2.76 -12.79
CA ALA A 11 -4.19 -2.79 -13.32
C ALA A 11 -3.32 -1.68 -12.72
N LEU A 12 -3.88 -0.46 -12.57
CA LEU A 12 -3.18 0.66 -11.94
C LEU A 12 -2.87 0.37 -10.47
N TYR A 13 -3.84 -0.16 -9.72
CA TYR A 13 -3.66 -0.56 -8.33
C TYR A 13 -2.57 -1.63 -8.16
N VAL A 14 -2.67 -2.73 -8.90
CA VAL A 14 -1.72 -3.85 -8.81
C VAL A 14 -0.31 -3.41 -9.19
N GLU A 15 -0.16 -2.66 -10.28
CA GLU A 15 1.15 -2.16 -10.70
C GLU A 15 1.70 -1.10 -9.72
N GLY A 16 0.83 -0.26 -9.15
CA GLY A 16 1.18 0.70 -8.11
C GLY A 16 1.76 0.00 -6.88
N LEU A 17 1.06 -1.01 -6.35
CA LEU A 17 1.54 -1.83 -5.24
C LEU A 17 2.84 -2.57 -5.58
N ARG A 18 2.92 -3.21 -6.74
CA ARG A 18 4.12 -3.96 -7.17
C ARG A 18 5.35 -3.05 -7.22
N ARG A 19 5.19 -1.81 -7.71
CA ARG A 19 6.28 -0.82 -7.73
C ARG A 19 6.65 -0.36 -6.33
N LEU A 20 5.66 -0.13 -5.47
CA LEU A 20 5.86 0.24 -4.07
C LEU A 20 6.68 -0.81 -3.32
N VAL A 21 6.34 -2.09 -3.46
CA VAL A 21 7.08 -3.20 -2.84
C VAL A 21 8.51 -3.28 -3.40
N LYS A 22 8.67 -3.15 -4.71
CA LYS A 22 9.97 -3.35 -5.37
C LYS A 22 10.95 -2.19 -5.19
N TYR A 23 10.46 -0.96 -5.14
CA TYR A 23 11.28 0.25 -5.21
C TYR A 23 11.06 1.22 -4.05
N GLY A 24 10.09 0.95 -3.18
CA GLY A 24 9.61 1.89 -2.17
C GLY A 24 8.64 2.93 -2.73
N PRO A 25 8.12 3.83 -1.87
CA PRO A 25 7.22 4.91 -2.27
C PRO A 25 7.93 5.90 -3.20
N SER A 26 7.47 6.01 -4.44
CA SER A 26 7.90 7.03 -5.41
C SER A 26 6.70 7.83 -5.93
N ILE A 27 6.97 8.96 -6.60
CA ILE A 27 5.92 9.76 -7.25
C ILE A 27 5.09 8.86 -8.19
N GLU A 28 5.77 8.06 -9.01
CA GLU A 28 5.14 7.19 -9.99
C GLU A 28 4.28 6.09 -9.35
N SER A 29 4.76 5.43 -8.29
CA SER A 29 3.97 4.39 -7.61
C SER A 29 2.74 4.99 -6.93
N LEU A 30 2.89 6.17 -6.32
CA LEU A 30 1.78 6.87 -5.67
C LEU A 30 0.75 7.40 -6.68
N GLU A 31 1.18 7.91 -7.84
CA GLU A 31 0.27 8.36 -8.90
C GLU A 31 -0.60 7.22 -9.44
N LEU A 32 -0.04 6.01 -9.58
CA LEU A 32 -0.80 4.84 -10.00
C LEU A 32 -1.89 4.47 -8.99
N LEU A 33 -1.57 4.50 -7.70
CA LEU A 33 -2.55 4.25 -6.64
C LEU A 33 -3.61 5.35 -6.58
N HIS A 34 -3.20 6.62 -6.65
CA HIS A 34 -4.10 7.78 -6.64
C HIS A 34 -5.12 7.70 -7.79
N ARG A 35 -4.69 7.33 -8.99
CA ARG A 35 -5.59 7.16 -10.15
C ARG A 35 -6.59 6.01 -9.98
N ALA A 36 -6.32 5.05 -9.10
CA ALA A 36 -7.19 3.92 -8.79
C ALA A 36 -8.02 4.10 -7.52
N GLU A 37 -7.78 5.16 -6.73
CA GLU A 37 -8.32 5.31 -5.36
C GLU A 37 -9.85 5.39 -5.31
N ARG A 38 -10.48 6.04 -6.30
CA ARG A 38 -11.94 6.21 -6.35
C ARG A 38 -12.68 4.87 -6.52
N PRO A 39 -12.37 4.06 -7.53
CA PRO A 39 -13.06 2.77 -7.74
C PRO A 39 -12.52 1.63 -6.85
N ILE A 40 -11.34 1.78 -6.22
CA ILE A 40 -10.72 0.70 -5.45
C ILE A 40 -10.36 1.21 -4.05
N VAL A 41 -11.14 0.77 -3.06
CA VAL A 41 -10.97 1.14 -1.65
C VAL A 41 -9.57 0.79 -1.12
N TYR A 42 -9.00 -0.33 -1.54
CA TYR A 42 -7.64 -0.74 -1.18
C TYR A 42 -6.57 0.18 -1.78
N ALA A 43 -6.82 0.77 -2.95
CA ALA A 43 -5.93 1.74 -3.56
C ALA A 43 -5.96 3.07 -2.80
N ALA A 44 -7.13 3.51 -2.33
CA ALA A 44 -7.26 4.69 -1.48
C ALA A 44 -6.51 4.52 -0.15
N PHE A 45 -6.66 3.35 0.50
CA PHE A 45 -5.92 3.04 1.72
C PHE A 45 -4.41 3.02 1.47
N ALA A 46 -3.96 2.27 0.47
CA ALA A 46 -2.54 2.16 0.14
C ALA A 46 -1.93 3.52 -0.20
N TYR A 47 -2.60 4.33 -1.02
CA TYR A 47 -2.15 5.69 -1.35
C TYR A 47 -2.03 6.56 -0.10
N GLY A 48 -3.05 6.57 0.77
CA GLY A 48 -3.05 7.37 1.99
C GLY A 48 -1.87 7.05 2.92
N ILE A 49 -1.67 5.77 3.22
CA ILE A 49 -0.56 5.31 4.08
C ILE A 49 0.79 5.59 3.43
N PHE A 50 1.00 5.22 2.17
CA PHE A 50 2.29 5.39 1.53
C PHE A 50 2.62 6.85 1.18
N ALA A 51 1.62 7.71 0.99
CA ALA A 51 1.82 9.15 0.90
C ALA A 51 2.35 9.73 2.22
N ILE A 52 1.80 9.29 3.36
CA ILE A 52 2.33 9.66 4.69
C ILE A 52 3.78 9.18 4.83
N CYS A 53 4.07 7.92 4.50
CA CYS A 53 5.42 7.37 4.57
C CYS A 53 6.42 8.07 3.63
N ALA A 54 5.95 8.60 2.50
CA ALA A 54 6.75 9.37 1.55
C ALA A 54 6.94 10.86 1.97
N GLY A 55 6.47 11.26 3.15
CA GLY A 55 6.56 12.64 3.65
C GLY A 55 5.48 13.59 3.12
N ARG A 56 4.53 13.09 2.32
CA ARG A 56 3.35 13.84 1.83
C ARG A 56 2.22 13.78 2.86
N TYR A 57 2.54 14.19 4.09
CA TYR A 57 1.69 13.95 5.27
C TYR A 57 0.26 14.47 5.10
N GLU A 58 0.08 15.74 4.73
CA GLU A 58 -1.26 16.34 4.62
C GLU A 58 -2.11 15.68 3.53
N GLU A 59 -1.49 15.30 2.43
CA GLU A 59 -2.16 14.63 1.32
C GLU A 59 -2.63 13.24 1.71
N GLY A 60 -1.73 12.44 2.30
CA GLY A 60 -2.08 11.11 2.78
C GLY A 60 -3.10 11.14 3.93
N ARG A 61 -2.99 12.11 4.85
CA ARG A 61 -3.99 12.34 5.91
C ARG A 61 -5.35 12.69 5.34
N THR A 62 -5.40 13.53 4.31
CA THR A 62 -6.65 13.91 3.63
C THR A 62 -7.29 12.69 2.95
N ALA A 63 -6.50 11.88 2.26
CA ALA A 63 -6.98 10.65 1.63
C ALA A 63 -7.57 9.67 2.66
N MET A 64 -6.86 9.45 3.78
CA MET A 64 -7.34 8.60 4.88
C MET A 64 -8.61 9.14 5.53
N HIS A 65 -8.73 10.47 5.67
CA HIS A 65 -9.95 11.09 6.19
C HIS A 65 -11.15 10.89 5.24
N ILE A 66 -10.96 11.10 3.94
CA ILE A 66 -11.99 10.85 2.92
C ILE A 66 -12.40 9.38 2.93
N LEU A 67 -11.44 8.47 3.02
CA LEU A 67 -11.70 7.04 3.12
C LEU A 67 -12.53 6.72 4.37
N ALA A 68 -12.20 7.31 5.52
CA ALA A 68 -12.92 7.14 6.78
C ALA A 68 -14.34 7.71 6.75
N LEU A 69 -14.60 8.76 5.98
CA LEU A 69 -15.95 9.29 5.80
C LEU A 69 -16.83 8.36 4.95
N ASN A 70 -16.23 7.55 4.08
CA ASN A 70 -16.94 6.61 3.22
C ASN A 70 -17.14 5.23 3.86
N ILE A 71 -16.35 4.90 4.89
CA ILE A 71 -16.40 3.63 5.61
C ILE A 71 -17.11 3.85 6.94
N SER A 72 -18.17 3.11 7.18
CA SER A 72 -19.04 3.37 8.35
C SER A 72 -18.48 2.82 9.66
N TRP A 73 -17.50 1.91 9.60
CA TRP A 73 -17.03 1.15 10.76
C TRP A 73 -15.50 1.02 10.79
N LEU A 74 -14.92 1.10 11.99
CA LEU A 74 -13.48 0.94 12.19
C LEU A 74 -12.98 -0.45 11.75
N ASP A 75 -13.79 -1.49 11.96
CA ASP A 75 -13.42 -2.86 11.61
C ASP A 75 -13.20 -3.02 10.10
N GLU A 76 -14.03 -2.38 9.28
CA GLU A 76 -13.89 -2.40 7.82
C GLU A 76 -12.57 -1.71 7.38
N MET A 77 -12.17 -0.64 8.06
CA MET A 77 -10.86 -0.02 7.83
C MET A 77 -9.69 -0.94 8.18
N VAL A 78 -9.81 -1.74 9.25
CA VAL A 78 -8.81 -2.73 9.64
C VAL A 78 -8.74 -3.84 8.59
N GLU A 79 -9.88 -4.38 8.17
CA GLU A 79 -9.96 -5.41 7.13
C GLU A 79 -9.33 -4.95 5.81
N ILE A 80 -9.56 -3.70 5.41
CA ILE A 80 -8.93 -3.10 4.22
C ILE A 80 -7.41 -3.04 4.38
N GLY A 81 -6.93 -2.61 5.54
CA GLY A 81 -5.50 -2.57 5.84
C GLY A 81 -4.86 -3.97 5.81
N GLU A 82 -5.49 -4.96 6.43
CA GLU A 82 -5.05 -6.35 6.42
C GLU A 82 -5.01 -6.92 5.00
N ALA A 83 -6.03 -6.64 4.18
CA ALA A 83 -6.08 -7.07 2.79
C ALA A 83 -4.93 -6.46 1.96
N VAL A 84 -4.61 -5.17 2.15
CA VAL A 84 -3.47 -4.52 1.47
C VAL A 84 -2.15 -5.16 1.92
N MET A 85 -1.98 -5.45 3.20
CA MET A 85 -0.77 -6.09 3.73
C MET A 85 -0.60 -7.52 3.20
N ALA A 86 -1.68 -8.30 3.11
CA ALA A 86 -1.64 -9.63 2.52
C ALA A 86 -1.24 -9.59 1.04
N GLN A 87 -1.79 -8.64 0.27
CA GLN A 87 -1.43 -8.47 -1.14
C GLN A 87 0.04 -8.02 -1.32
N ILE A 88 0.56 -7.19 -0.42
CA ILE A 88 1.98 -6.82 -0.40
C ILE A 88 2.84 -8.07 -0.16
N ALA A 89 2.47 -8.91 0.82
CA ALA A 89 3.19 -10.15 1.10
C ALA A 89 3.18 -11.13 -0.08
N ASP A 90 2.09 -11.21 -0.83
CA ASP A 90 1.99 -12.03 -2.04
C ASP A 90 2.82 -11.49 -3.23
N LEU A 91 3.12 -10.18 -3.24
CA LEU A 91 3.93 -9.53 -4.27
C LEU A 91 5.44 -9.65 -4.02
N GLU A 92 5.85 -9.92 -2.78
CA GLU A 92 7.22 -10.34 -2.49
C GLU A 92 7.40 -11.79 -2.98
N PRO A 93 8.48 -12.15 -3.72
CA PRO A 93 8.91 -13.54 -3.70
C PRO A 93 9.16 -13.92 -2.23
N PRO A 94 8.84 -15.15 -1.78
CA PRO A 94 9.14 -15.54 -0.40
C PRO A 94 10.60 -15.21 -0.15
N LEU A 95 10.85 -14.37 0.86
CA LEU A 95 12.19 -13.90 1.22
C LEU A 95 13.09 -15.11 1.50
N SER A 96 13.73 -15.67 0.48
CA SER A 96 14.94 -16.47 0.61
C SER A 96 16.09 -15.49 0.87
N GLY A 97 15.99 -14.80 1.99
CA GLY A 97 16.75 -13.60 2.32
C GLY A 97 16.65 -13.30 3.81
N THR A 98 17.07 -14.28 4.62
CA THR A 98 17.61 -14.08 5.97
C THR A 98 16.78 -13.21 6.92
N CYS A 99 15.66 -13.75 7.41
CA CYS A 99 15.20 -13.43 8.77
C CYS A 99 16.00 -14.29 9.77
N ASN A 100 17.29 -13.97 9.94
CA ASN A 100 18.18 -14.64 10.88
C ASN A 100 19.15 -13.66 11.57
N SER A 101 18.69 -12.44 11.87
CA SER A 101 19.54 -11.46 12.57
C SER A 101 18.87 -10.70 13.72
N ILE A 102 17.68 -11.12 14.18
CA ILE A 102 17.10 -10.60 15.44
C ILE A 102 16.78 -11.76 16.40
N LYS A 103 17.70 -12.74 16.48
CA LYS A 103 17.77 -13.71 17.59
C LYS A 103 19.10 -13.67 18.35
N HIS A 104 19.96 -12.68 18.09
CA HIS A 104 21.24 -12.50 18.77
C HIS A 104 21.47 -11.09 19.33
N LEU A 105 20.41 -10.41 19.76
CA LEU A 105 20.59 -9.45 20.86
C LEU A 105 20.40 -10.24 22.14
N ASN A 106 21.52 -10.80 22.60
CA ASN A 106 21.70 -11.37 23.91
C ASN A 106 21.09 -10.44 24.96
N VAL A 107 20.09 -10.96 25.65
CA VAL A 107 20.00 -10.78 27.10
C VAL A 107 21.28 -11.40 27.68
N GLU A 108 21.84 -10.74 28.69
CA GLU A 108 23.06 -11.08 29.45
C GLU A 108 24.38 -10.40 28.98
N ALA A 109 24.65 -9.23 29.58
CA ALA A 109 25.78 -9.05 30.51
C ALA A 109 25.50 -7.85 31.43
#